data_AF-A0A1D1WAS3-F1
#
_entry.id   AF-A0A1D1WAS3-F1
#
_cell.length_a   1.000
_cell.length_b   1.000
_cell.length_c   1.000
_cell.angle_alpha   90.00
_cell.angle_beta   90.00
_cell.angle_gamma   90.00
#
_symmetry.space_group_name_H-M   'P 1'
#
loop_
_entity.id
_entity.type
_entity.pdbx_description
1 polymer ?
#
loop_
_entity_poly.entity_id
_entity_poly.type
_entity_poly.pdbx_seq_one_letter_code
_entity_poly.pdbx_strand_id
1 'polypeptide(L)'
;MASVHSAFNLMKQIYPQVDVNSIVSPAMNLWQEQSISQPPILTLRSAQKAWDIPIVDQHYQTLLDASSQAERARLVAVSAKDSGSWLNALPLSVLGNLPEDNSFRISAGLRLGARLCEPHVCRCKKLVDELGRHGLSCQLSAGRHSRHSALNDSLHRALISCKVPNVLEPNGILRDDQKRPDGLTL
;
A
#
# COMPACT_ATOMS: atom_id res chain seq x y z
N MET A 1 18.88 -8.46 -15.73
CA MET A 1 19.45 -9.79 -15.45
C MET A 1 18.43 -10.92 -15.53
N ALA A 2 17.24 -10.78 -14.93
CA ALA A 2 16.26 -11.87 -14.90
C ALA A 2 15.77 -12.36 -16.26
N SER A 3 15.53 -11.43 -17.19
CA SER A 3 15.12 -11.74 -18.57
C SER A 3 16.11 -12.62 -19.33
N VAL A 4 17.41 -12.41 -19.15
CA VAL A 4 18.43 -13.23 -19.81
C VAL A 4 18.42 -14.64 -19.24
N HIS A 5 18.27 -14.77 -17.92
CA HIS A 5 18.21 -16.07 -17.27
C HIS A 5 16.90 -16.83 -17.55
N SER A 6 15.77 -16.14 -17.74
CA SER A 6 14.51 -16.78 -18.16
C SER A 6 14.56 -17.29 -19.61
N ALA A 7 15.27 -16.58 -20.49
CA ALA A 7 15.45 -16.96 -21.90
C ALA A 7 16.63 -17.91 -22.15
N PHE A 8 17.45 -18.22 -21.13
CA PHE A 8 18.72 -18.93 -21.28
C PHE A 8 18.60 -20.27 -22.04
N ASN A 9 17.62 -21.09 -21.68
CA ASN A 9 17.41 -22.40 -22.32
C ASN A 9 17.03 -22.24 -23.80
N LEU A 10 16.19 -21.25 -24.12
CA LEU A 10 15.79 -20.96 -25.49
C LEU A 10 16.97 -20.47 -26.32
N MET A 11 17.81 -19.59 -25.75
CA MET A 11 19.03 -19.12 -26.41
C MET A 11 19.99 -20.27 -26.73
N LYS A 12 20.15 -21.23 -25.82
CA LYS A 12 20.97 -22.43 -26.04
C LYS A 12 20.40 -23.38 -27.09
N GLN A 13 19.07 -23.47 -27.23
CA GLN A 13 18.44 -24.26 -28.29
C GLN A 13 18.64 -23.63 -29.67
N ILE A 14 18.51 -22.31 -29.77
CA ILE A 14 18.66 -21.58 -31.04
C ILE A 14 20.13 -21.48 -31.46
N TYR A 15 21.03 -21.21 -30.51
CA TYR A 15 22.45 -21.04 -30.79
C TYR A 15 23.31 -21.76 -29.71
N PRO A 16 23.57 -23.07 -29.84
CA PRO A 16 24.23 -23.86 -28.80
C PRO A 16 25.62 -23.36 -28.38
N GLN A 17 26.33 -22.76 -29.33
CA GLN A 17 27.68 -22.21 -29.18
C GLN A 17 27.70 -20.90 -28.35
N VAL A 18 26.54 -20.28 -28.08
CA VAL A 18 26.49 -19.01 -27.35
C VAL A 18 27.00 -19.17 -25.92
N ASP A 19 27.99 -18.37 -25.54
CA ASP A 19 28.42 -18.24 -24.13
C ASP A 19 27.70 -17.06 -23.49
N VAL A 20 26.45 -17.30 -23.07
CA VAL A 20 25.63 -16.29 -22.39
C VAL A 20 26.29 -15.81 -21.10
N ASN A 21 27.06 -16.65 -20.41
CA ASN A 21 27.70 -16.29 -19.14
C ASN A 21 28.75 -15.21 -19.36
N SER A 22 29.57 -15.33 -20.41
CA SER A 22 30.53 -14.29 -20.80
C SER A 22 29.82 -12.96 -21.13
N ILE A 23 28.71 -13.02 -21.87
CA ILE A 23 27.94 -11.83 -22.27
C ILE A 23 27.37 -11.09 -21.04
N VAL A 24 26.85 -11.81 -20.04
CA VAL A 24 26.23 -11.18 -18.86
C VAL A 24 27.22 -10.81 -17.76
N SER A 25 28.47 -11.28 -17.83
CA SER A 25 29.48 -11.04 -16.78
C SER A 25 29.69 -9.56 -16.45
N PRO A 26 29.80 -8.62 -17.43
CA PRO A 26 29.94 -7.21 -17.10
C PRO A 26 28.73 -6.63 -16.36
N ALA A 27 27.51 -6.99 -16.79
CA ALA A 27 26.28 -6.56 -16.14
C ALA A 27 26.11 -7.16 -14.75
N MET A 28 26.59 -8.39 -14.54
CA MET A 28 26.62 -9.06 -13.24
C MET A 28 27.52 -8.30 -12.26
N ASN A 29 28.75 -7.96 -12.70
CA ASN A 29 29.70 -7.23 -11.87
C ASN A 29 29.14 -5.85 -11.47
N LEU A 30 28.58 -5.11 -12.44
CA LEU A 30 27.96 -3.81 -12.17
C LEU A 30 26.80 -3.92 -11.17
N TRP A 31 25.96 -4.96 -11.28
CA TRP A 31 24.89 -5.19 -10.31
C TRP A 31 25.44 -5.54 -8.93
N GLN A 32 26.51 -6.33 -8.82
CA GLN A 32 27.13 -6.68 -7.54
C GLN A 32 27.73 -5.45 -6.85
N GLU A 33 28.39 -4.57 -7.60
CA GLU A 33 28.92 -3.30 -7.09
C GLU A 33 27.81 -2.38 -6.58
N GLN A 34 26.70 -2.28 -7.32
CA GLN A 34 25.58 -1.43 -6.94
C GLN A 34 24.77 -1.97 -5.75
N SER A 35 24.50 -3.27 -5.74
CA SER A 35 23.67 -3.91 -4.71
C SER A 35 24.44 -4.27 -3.44
N ILE A 36 25.79 -4.26 -3.50
CA ILE A 36 26.68 -4.71 -2.43
C ILE A 36 26.25 -6.13 -1.96
N SER A 37 25.83 -6.96 -2.91
CA SER A 37 25.24 -8.27 -2.64
C SER A 37 25.73 -9.33 -3.62
N GLN A 38 25.58 -10.59 -3.20
CA GLN A 38 25.88 -11.73 -4.06
C GLN A 38 24.72 -11.98 -5.03
N PRO A 39 25.00 -12.42 -6.28
CA PRO A 39 23.96 -12.74 -7.24
C PRO A 39 23.00 -13.79 -6.70
N PRO A 40 21.71 -13.75 -7.07
CA PRO A 40 20.76 -14.78 -6.69
C PRO A 40 21.26 -16.18 -7.06
N ILE A 41 20.87 -17.17 -6.26
CA ILE A 41 21.09 -18.58 -6.60
C ILE A 41 20.49 -18.88 -7.99
N LEU A 42 21.11 -19.80 -8.73
CA LEU A 42 20.79 -20.06 -10.14
C LEU A 42 19.29 -20.26 -10.39
N THR A 43 18.60 -20.98 -9.50
CA THR A 43 17.16 -21.28 -9.60
C THR A 43 16.26 -20.05 -9.47
N LEU A 44 16.73 -18.99 -8.81
CA LEU A 44 16.00 -17.73 -8.63
C LEU A 44 16.42 -16.65 -9.61
N ARG A 45 17.44 -16.89 -10.45
CA ARG A 45 17.94 -15.87 -11.37
C ARG A 45 16.94 -15.48 -12.45
N SER A 46 15.94 -16.29 -12.76
CA SER A 46 14.84 -15.91 -13.67
C SER A 46 13.78 -15.02 -13.01
N ALA A 47 13.78 -14.89 -11.69
CA ALA A 47 12.83 -14.05 -10.96
C ALA A 47 13.37 -12.63 -10.80
N GLN A 48 12.74 -11.65 -11.45
CA GLN A 48 13.13 -10.23 -11.37
C GLN A 48 13.21 -9.73 -9.92
N LYS A 49 12.25 -10.12 -9.08
CA LYS A 49 12.22 -9.79 -7.65
C LYS A 49 13.51 -10.18 -6.90
N ALA A 50 14.17 -11.28 -7.26
CA ALA A 50 15.40 -11.72 -6.59
C ALA A 50 16.58 -10.77 -6.85
N TRP A 51 16.57 -10.07 -7.99
CA TRP A 51 17.58 -9.06 -8.34
C TRP A 51 17.27 -7.69 -7.76
N ASP A 52 15.99 -7.35 -7.61
CA ASP A 52 15.57 -6.02 -7.19
C ASP A 52 15.63 -5.85 -5.66
N ILE A 53 15.27 -6.89 -4.89
CA ILE A 53 15.18 -6.79 -3.42
C ILE A 53 16.42 -6.15 -2.78
N PRO A 54 17.67 -6.59 -3.06
CA PRO A 54 18.84 -6.01 -2.39
C PRO A 54 18.98 -4.50 -2.60
N ILE A 55 18.74 -4.05 -3.84
CA ILE A 55 18.83 -2.62 -4.21
C ILE A 55 17.66 -1.84 -3.59
N VAL A 56 16.44 -2.38 -3.67
CA VAL A 56 15.24 -1.76 -3.10
C VAL A 56 15.37 -1.63 -1.58
N ASP A 57 15.87 -2.65 -0.89
CA ASP A 57 16.06 -2.62 0.56
C ASP A 57 17.11 -1.58 0.95
N GLN A 58 18.22 -1.47 0.21
CA GLN A 58 19.23 -0.44 0.44
C GLN A 58 18.66 0.98 0.26
N HIS A 59 17.90 1.22 -0.81
CA HIS A 59 17.23 2.50 -1.03
C HIS A 59 16.18 2.77 0.05
N TYR A 60 15.44 1.76 0.49
CA TYR A 60 14.45 1.88 1.55
C TYR A 60 15.10 2.30 2.88
N GLN A 61 16.23 1.69 3.27
CA GLN A 61 16.97 2.11 4.47
C GLN A 61 17.51 3.54 4.34
N THR A 62 18.09 3.87 3.19
CA THR A 62 18.57 5.24 2.92
C THR A 62 17.45 6.28 3.07
N LEU A 63 16.27 5.97 2.52
CA LEU A 63 15.10 6.84 2.65
C LEU A 63 14.60 6.92 4.09
N LEU A 64 14.58 5.82 4.83
CA LEU A 64 14.19 5.83 6.24
C LEU A 64 15.12 6.72 7.06
N ASP A 65 16.43 6.59 6.90
CA ASP A 65 17.43 7.32 7.67
C ASP A 65 17.43 8.83 7.38
N ALA A 66 17.14 9.21 6.13
CA ALA A 66 17.02 10.62 5.74
C ALA A 66 15.65 11.24 6.07
N SER A 67 14.64 10.45 6.46
CA SER A 67 13.26 10.91 6.60
C SER A 67 12.94 11.52 7.98
N SER A 68 12.07 12.52 7.98
CA SER A 68 11.42 13.00 9.22
C SER A 68 10.55 11.92 9.87
N GLN A 69 10.17 12.08 11.14
CA GLN A 69 9.31 11.11 11.84
C GLN A 69 7.98 10.83 11.10
N ALA A 70 7.36 11.88 10.54
CA ALA A 70 6.12 11.74 9.77
C ALA A 70 6.32 10.96 8.47
N GLU A 71 7.44 11.19 7.78
CA GLU A 71 7.77 10.47 6.54
C GLU A 71 8.19 9.02 6.82
N ARG A 72 8.91 8.76 7.91
CA ARG A 72 9.21 7.40 8.38
C ARG A 72 7.93 6.63 8.67
N ALA A 73 6.97 7.24 9.38
CA ALA A 73 5.67 6.61 9.62
C ALA A 73 4.92 6.28 8.32
N ARG A 74 4.93 7.22 7.35
CA ARG A 74 4.36 6.98 6.01
C ARG A 74 5.08 5.83 5.29
N LEU A 75 6.42 5.85 5.23
CA LEU A 75 7.24 4.84 4.55
C LEU A 75 7.00 3.45 5.13
N VAL A 76 7.01 3.31 6.45
CA VAL A 76 6.70 2.03 7.11
C VAL A 76 5.29 1.57 6.79
N ALA A 77 4.30 2.48 6.81
CA ALA A 77 2.91 2.13 6.52
C ALA A 77 2.71 1.68 5.07
N VAL A 78 3.38 2.32 4.10
CA VAL A 78 3.26 1.91 2.67
C VAL A 78 4.11 0.70 2.33
N SER A 79 5.18 0.42 3.07
CA SER A 79 5.99 -0.80 2.89
C SER A 79 5.39 -2.02 3.60
N ALA A 80 4.34 -1.85 4.40
CA ALA A 80 3.66 -2.97 5.05
C ALA A 80 3.11 -3.96 4.03
N LYS A 81 3.11 -5.25 4.39
CA LYS A 81 2.53 -6.31 3.58
C LYS A 81 1.07 -5.95 3.25
N ASP A 82 0.69 -6.14 1.98
CA ASP A 82 -0.66 -5.89 1.46
C ASP A 82 -1.15 -4.42 1.48
N SER A 83 -0.30 -3.45 1.83
CA SER A 83 -0.64 -2.01 1.84
C SER A 83 -1.14 -1.47 0.49
N GLY A 84 -0.66 -2.09 -0.60
CA GLY A 84 -0.95 -1.76 -1.99
C GLY A 84 -1.92 -2.72 -2.68
N SER A 85 -2.47 -3.72 -1.98
CA SER A 85 -3.31 -4.75 -2.61
C SER A 85 -4.56 -4.17 -3.29
N TRP A 86 -5.05 -3.03 -2.81
CA TRP A 86 -6.15 -2.29 -3.41
C TRP A 86 -5.86 -1.76 -4.83
N LEU A 87 -4.58 -1.57 -5.21
CA LEU A 87 -4.19 -1.16 -6.56
C LEU A 87 -4.32 -2.31 -7.58
N ASN A 88 -4.33 -3.55 -7.10
CA ASN A 88 -4.48 -4.76 -7.92
C ASN A 88 -5.91 -5.29 -7.92
N ALA A 89 -6.83 -4.64 -7.19
CA ALA A 89 -8.23 -5.01 -7.17
C ALA A 89 -8.90 -4.60 -8.48
N LEU A 90 -9.69 -5.49 -9.08
CA LEU A 90 -10.48 -5.17 -10.28
C LEU A 90 -11.51 -4.08 -9.94
N PRO A 91 -11.44 -2.89 -10.58
CA PRO A 91 -12.37 -1.81 -10.30
C PRO A 91 -13.73 -2.11 -10.97
N LEU A 92 -14.76 -2.40 -10.18
CA LEU A 92 -16.10 -2.77 -10.65
C LEU A 92 -17.17 -1.97 -9.91
N SER A 93 -17.80 -1.00 -10.60
CA SER A 93 -18.85 -0.15 -10.03
C SER A 93 -20.02 -0.94 -9.45
N VAL A 94 -20.42 -2.04 -10.11
CA VAL A 94 -21.53 -2.91 -9.69
C VAL A 94 -21.26 -3.59 -8.34
N LEU A 95 -19.99 -3.83 -7.99
CA LEU A 95 -19.61 -4.42 -6.70
C LEU A 95 -19.34 -3.35 -5.63
N GLY A 96 -19.49 -2.06 -5.97
CA GLY A 96 -19.21 -0.95 -5.06
C GLY A 96 -17.73 -0.81 -4.67
N ASN A 97 -16.80 -1.47 -5.40
CA ASN A 97 -15.38 -1.46 -5.10
C ASN A 97 -14.56 -0.54 -6.03
N LEU A 98 -15.23 0.17 -6.95
CA LEU A 98 -14.61 1.20 -7.78
C LEU A 98 -14.49 2.50 -6.96
N PRO A 99 -13.26 2.94 -6.60
CA PRO A 99 -13.08 4.23 -5.95
C PRO A 99 -13.35 5.37 -6.95
N GLU A 100 -13.98 6.45 -6.47
CA GLU A 100 -14.06 7.70 -7.22
C GLU A 100 -12.68 8.30 -7.48
N ASP A 101 -12.51 9.04 -8.57
CA ASP A 101 -11.22 9.64 -8.98
C ASP A 101 -10.54 10.42 -7.87
N ASN A 102 -11.29 11.27 -7.14
CA ASN A 102 -10.73 12.03 -6.03
C ASN A 102 -10.36 11.15 -4.84
N SER A 103 -11.14 10.10 -4.57
CA SER A 103 -10.84 9.15 -3.50
C SER A 103 -9.58 8.35 -3.82
N PHE A 104 -9.40 7.93 -5.08
CA PHE A 104 -8.18 7.30 -5.58
C PHE A 104 -6.99 8.27 -5.48
N ARG A 105 -7.12 9.48 -6.03
CA ARG A 105 -6.07 10.53 -6.03
C ARG A 105 -5.61 10.85 -4.62
N ILE A 106 -6.54 11.08 -3.69
CA ILE A 106 -6.23 11.38 -2.28
C ILE A 106 -5.55 10.16 -1.62
N SER A 107 -6.08 8.95 -1.84
CA SER A 107 -5.52 7.72 -1.25
C SER A 107 -4.10 7.42 -1.73
N ALA A 108 -3.83 7.62 -3.02
CA ALA A 108 -2.50 7.46 -3.59
C ALA A 108 -1.57 8.58 -3.13
N GLY A 109 -2.02 9.84 -3.20
CA GLY A 109 -1.22 10.99 -2.79
C GLY A 109 -0.85 10.98 -1.32
N LEU A 110 -1.71 10.53 -0.41
CA LEU A 110 -1.36 10.35 1.01
C LEU A 110 -0.24 9.33 1.21
N ARG A 111 -0.24 8.22 0.45
CA ARG A 111 0.77 7.16 0.52
C ARG A 111 2.11 7.60 -0.08
N LEU A 112 2.06 8.32 -1.19
CA LEU A 112 3.24 8.94 -1.79
C LEU A 112 3.69 10.19 -1.02
N GLY A 113 2.84 10.72 -0.13
CA GLY A 113 2.87 12.07 0.45
C GLY A 113 3.20 13.14 -0.57
N ALA A 114 2.43 13.11 -1.66
CA ALA A 114 2.37 14.17 -2.64
C ALA A 114 1.49 15.33 -2.12
N ARG A 115 1.63 16.49 -2.75
CA ARG A 115 0.76 17.64 -2.53
C ARG A 115 -0.67 17.30 -2.97
N LEU A 116 -1.64 17.45 -2.06
CA LEU A 116 -3.04 17.08 -2.29
C LEU A 116 -3.97 18.28 -2.47
N CYS A 117 -3.67 19.35 -1.76
CA CYS A 117 -4.46 20.57 -1.75
C CYS A 117 -3.59 21.80 -1.49
N GLU A 118 -4.13 22.99 -1.75
CA GLU A 118 -3.55 24.22 -1.23
C GLU A 118 -3.82 24.32 0.28
N PRO A 119 -2.91 24.95 1.05
CA PRO A 119 -3.17 25.24 2.46
C PRO A 119 -4.46 26.04 2.65
N HIS A 120 -5.31 25.60 3.58
CA HIS A 120 -6.62 26.22 3.82
C HIS A 120 -7.11 25.98 5.24
N VAL A 121 -8.18 26.68 5.64
CA VAL A 121 -8.82 26.49 6.95
C VAL A 121 -9.95 25.48 6.82
N CYS A 122 -9.89 24.38 7.57
CA CYS A 122 -10.95 23.38 7.61
C CYS A 122 -12.21 23.92 8.30
N ARG A 123 -13.36 23.28 8.06
CA ARG A 123 -14.61 23.54 8.80
C ARG A 123 -14.45 23.42 10.31
N CYS A 124 -13.56 22.53 10.79
CA CYS A 124 -13.23 22.40 12.21
C CYS A 124 -12.31 23.53 12.75
N LYS A 125 -12.05 24.56 11.93
CA LYS A 125 -11.23 25.74 12.22
C LYS A 125 -9.74 25.49 12.37
N LYS A 126 -9.25 24.27 12.10
CA LYS A 126 -7.81 23.96 12.04
C LYS A 126 -7.24 24.26 10.66
N LEU A 127 -5.98 24.68 10.63
CA LEU A 127 -5.22 24.86 9.39
C LEU A 127 -4.87 23.49 8.80
N VAL A 128 -5.05 23.36 7.50
CA VAL A 128 -4.69 22.19 6.70
C VAL A 128 -3.46 22.55 5.88
N ASP A 129 -2.44 21.71 5.95
CA ASP A 129 -1.24 21.83 5.13
C ASP A 129 -1.48 21.30 3.72
N GLU A 130 -0.50 21.49 2.85
CA GLU A 130 -0.61 21.07 1.45
C GLU A 130 -0.66 19.54 1.26
N LEU A 131 -0.24 18.80 2.29
CA LEU A 131 -0.20 17.34 2.32
C LEU A 131 -1.55 16.75 2.72
N GLY A 132 -2.51 17.57 3.15
CA GLY A 132 -3.91 17.19 3.35
C GLY A 132 -4.15 16.13 4.44
N ARG A 133 -3.16 15.86 5.30
CA ARG A 133 -3.23 14.77 6.31
C ARG A 133 -4.29 15.04 7.38
N HIS A 134 -4.66 16.30 7.56
CA HIS A 134 -5.72 16.71 8.49
C HIS A 134 -7.02 15.91 8.31
N GLY A 135 -7.39 15.56 7.07
CA GLY A 135 -8.59 14.79 6.79
C GLY A 135 -8.66 13.42 7.49
N LEU A 136 -7.51 12.85 7.86
CA LEU A 136 -7.42 11.57 8.56
C LEU A 136 -7.81 11.65 10.05
N SER A 137 -7.63 12.82 10.68
CA SER A 137 -7.90 13.03 12.11
C SER A 137 -9.02 14.04 12.39
N CYS A 138 -9.51 14.74 11.36
CA CYS A 138 -10.57 15.73 11.50
C CYS A 138 -11.89 15.11 11.97
N GLN A 139 -12.45 15.65 13.05
CA GLN A 139 -13.74 15.21 13.60
C GLN A 139 -14.93 15.42 12.65
N LEU A 140 -14.80 16.36 11.71
CA LEU A 140 -15.80 16.68 10.71
C LEU A 140 -15.50 16.05 9.34
N SER A 141 -14.59 15.07 9.29
CA SER A 141 -14.22 14.36 8.07
C SER A 141 -15.34 13.44 7.62
N ALA A 142 -15.78 13.60 6.37
CA ALA A 142 -16.73 12.69 5.74
C ALA A 142 -16.04 11.32 5.53
N GLY A 143 -16.69 10.23 5.98
CA GLY A 143 -16.19 8.87 5.78
C GLY A 143 -15.52 8.21 6.99
N ARG A 144 -15.33 8.91 8.12
CA ARG A 144 -14.83 8.32 9.38
C ARG A 144 -15.67 7.11 9.82
N HIS A 145 -16.98 7.19 9.66
CA HIS A 145 -17.91 6.13 10.02
C HIS A 145 -18.18 5.13 8.89
N SER A 146 -17.96 5.50 7.63
CA SER A 146 -18.29 4.63 6.48
C SER A 146 -17.49 3.31 6.51
N ARG A 147 -16.19 3.36 6.85
CA ARG A 147 -15.36 2.15 6.98
C ARG A 147 -15.80 1.26 8.15
N HIS A 148 -16.21 1.87 9.26
CA HIS A 148 -16.70 1.14 10.44
C HIS A 148 -18.02 0.44 10.12
N SER A 149 -18.96 1.14 9.47
CA SER A 149 -20.24 0.58 9.02
C SER A 149 -20.04 -0.57 8.04
N ALA A 150 -19.22 -0.39 7.00
CA ALA A 150 -19.00 -1.44 5.99
C ALA A 150 -18.34 -2.72 6.57
N LEU A 151 -17.44 -2.57 7.54
CA LEU A 151 -16.86 -3.71 8.27
C LEU A 151 -17.90 -4.41 9.14
N ASN A 152 -18.69 -3.64 9.91
CA ASN A 152 -19.76 -4.17 10.73
C ASN A 152 -20.80 -4.92 9.88
N ASP A 153 -21.16 -4.40 8.71
CA ASP A 153 -22.08 -5.04 7.78
C ASP A 153 -21.51 -6.35 7.21
N SER A 154 -20.20 -6.39 6.98
CA SER A 154 -19.54 -7.61 6.50
C SER A 154 -19.47 -8.68 7.59
N LEU A 155 -19.16 -8.30 8.82
CA LEU A 155 -19.21 -9.19 9.99
C LEU A 155 -20.63 -9.68 10.26
N HIS A 156 -21.61 -8.77 10.23
CA HIS A 156 -23.02 -9.10 10.39
C HIS A 156 -23.46 -10.15 9.37
N ARG A 157 -23.15 -9.94 8.08
CA ARG A 157 -23.46 -10.92 7.01
C ARG A 157 -22.78 -12.26 7.22
N ALA A 158 -21.50 -12.28 7.64
CA ALA A 158 -20.78 -13.51 7.94
C ALA A 158 -21.44 -14.28 9.11
N LEU A 159 -21.79 -13.59 10.19
CA LEU A 159 -22.44 -14.19 11.36
C LEU A 159 -23.83 -14.74 11.01
N ILE A 160 -24.63 -14.01 10.23
CA ILE A 160 -25.91 -14.49 9.72
C ILE A 160 -25.73 -15.75 8.86
N SER A 161 -24.68 -15.80 8.01
CA SER A 161 -24.40 -16.98 7.18
C SER A 161 -24.09 -18.24 8.01
N CYS A 162 -23.48 -18.05 9.19
CA CYS A 162 -23.21 -19.12 10.15
C CYS A 162 -24.38 -19.39 11.11
N LYS A 163 -25.55 -18.75 10.91
CA LYS A 163 -26.72 -18.81 11.80
C LYS A 163 -26.43 -18.35 13.24
N VAL A 164 -25.45 -17.48 13.41
CA VAL A 164 -25.16 -16.85 14.71
C VAL A 164 -26.04 -15.61 14.86
N PRO A 165 -26.91 -15.55 15.88
CA PRO A 165 -27.75 -14.39 16.12
C PRO A 165 -26.86 -13.19 16.45
N ASN A 166 -27.04 -12.11 15.71
CA ASN A 166 -26.35 -10.85 15.92
C ASN A 166 -27.23 -9.69 15.46
N VAL A 167 -26.99 -8.51 16.01
CA VAL A 167 -27.75 -7.27 15.73
C VAL A 167 -26.74 -6.14 15.61
N LEU A 168 -26.86 -5.34 14.54
CA LEU A 168 -26.14 -4.07 14.42
C LEU A 168 -26.66 -3.08 15.48
N GLU A 169 -25.81 -2.15 15.92
CA GLU A 169 -26.17 -1.15 16.95
C GLU A 169 -27.58 -0.58 16.71
N PRO A 170 -28.53 -0.79 17.63
CA PRO A 170 -29.90 -0.33 17.45
C PRO A 170 -29.97 1.21 17.40
N ASN A 171 -30.80 1.71 16.48
CA ASN A 171 -31.08 3.14 16.39
C ASN A 171 -31.78 3.62 17.67
N GLY A 172 -31.33 4.75 18.24
CA GLY A 172 -32.00 5.39 19.37
C GLY A 172 -31.49 5.02 20.77
N ILE A 173 -30.35 4.33 20.91
CA ILE A 173 -29.67 4.13 22.21
C ILE A 173 -28.81 5.37 22.59
N LEU A 174 -28.62 6.31 21.66
CA LEU A 174 -27.95 7.58 21.95
C LEU A 174 -28.75 8.40 22.95
N ARG A 175 -28.10 8.77 24.06
CA ARG A 175 -28.61 9.74 25.03
C ARG A 175 -28.59 11.13 24.38
N ASP A 176 -29.40 12.06 24.90
CA ASP A 176 -29.48 13.46 24.42
C ASP A 176 -28.12 14.21 24.48
N ASP A 177 -27.10 13.66 25.13
CA ASP A 177 -25.76 14.22 25.27
C ASP A 177 -24.80 13.88 24.12
N GLN A 178 -25.29 13.25 23.03
CA GLN A 178 -24.52 12.78 21.88
C GLN A 178 -23.36 11.82 22.22
N LYS A 179 -23.36 11.20 23.41
CA LYS A 179 -22.35 10.20 23.78
C LYS A 179 -22.83 8.80 23.40
N ARG A 180 -21.87 7.95 23.03
CA ARG A 180 -22.16 6.51 22.89
C ARG A 180 -22.47 5.91 24.27
N PRO A 181 -23.32 4.86 24.34
CA PRO A 181 -23.74 4.24 25.60
C PRO A 181 -22.61 3.58 26.40
N ASP A 182 -21.47 3.29 25.75
CA ASP A 182 -20.27 2.69 26.35
C ASP A 182 -19.42 3.67 27.19
N GLY A 183 -19.81 4.95 27.26
CA GLY A 183 -19.27 5.91 28.23
C GLY A 183 -17.82 6.35 27.98
N LEU A 184 -17.18 5.88 26.91
CA LEU A 184 -15.83 6.29 26.51
C LEU A 184 -15.95 7.23 25.30
N THR A 185 -15.88 8.51 25.65
CA THR A 185 -15.89 9.78 24.90
C THR A 185 -15.60 9.76 23.39
N LEU A 186 -16.31 10.67 22.68
CA LEU A 186 -15.97 11.21 21.34
C LEU A 186 -14.59 11.89 21.28
#